data_AF-A0A9E3AWL2-F1
#
_entry.id   AF-A0A9E3AWL2-F1
#
_cell.length_a   1.000
_cell.length_b   1.000
_cell.length_c   1.000
_cell.angle_alpha   90.00
_cell.angle_beta   90.00
_cell.angle_gamma   90.00
#
_symmetry.space_group_name_H-M   'P 1'
#
loop_
_entity.id
_entity.type
_entity.pdbx_description
1 polymer ?
#
loop_
_entity_poly.entity_id
_entity_poly.type
_entity_poly.pdbx_seq_one_letter_code
_entity_poly.pdbx_strand_id
1 'polypeptide(L)'
;ELRKAIADYKNWKLIYRRKEDRRDEILDFAMEDVDKRALFLAMFNRTLVRMRALDGSPLTVFKRYRGAWAADESSFGKQASRDNLDGLEARQGAVVLYQHFGVTRRTADGSKKRSLHPVLGELSVQAWRDIAERHAKGNLFLTTTGRLLDYLNLAEKLDFTVDKSSERWTITLSSLENSAEWSLRPSEELLNGISFTVPEDAPEIVILDSRGRILDLERRADPVHPGKHAVYRQWRKLEWIPPTSS
;
A
#
# COMPACT_ATOMS: atom_id res chain seq x y z
N GLU A 1 10.45 -7.57 20.29
CA GLU A 1 9.97 -7.48 18.89
C GLU A 1 10.73 -6.46 18.04
N LEU A 2 10.93 -5.23 18.52
CA LEU A 2 11.70 -4.16 17.84
C LEU A 2 13.13 -4.56 17.43
N ARG A 3 13.90 -5.17 18.33
CA ARG A 3 15.27 -5.65 18.03
C ARG A 3 15.31 -6.74 16.94
N LYS A 4 14.24 -7.53 16.80
CA LYS A 4 14.09 -8.55 15.76
C LYS A 4 13.77 -7.90 14.40
N ALA A 5 12.88 -6.91 14.39
CA ALA A 5 12.59 -6.10 13.20
C ALA A 5 13.84 -5.34 12.69
N ILE A 6 14.70 -4.84 13.59
CA ILE A 6 16.00 -4.23 13.27
C ILE A 6 16.98 -5.23 12.65
N ALA A 7 17.04 -6.45 13.19
CA ALA A 7 17.88 -7.51 12.63
C ALA A 7 17.41 -7.94 11.24
N ASP A 8 16.10 -7.99 11.03
CA ASP A 8 15.48 -8.31 9.74
C ASP A 8 15.67 -7.18 8.71
N TYR A 9 15.74 -5.91 9.14
CA TYR A 9 16.00 -4.75 8.29
C TYR A 9 17.35 -4.81 7.56
N LYS A 10 18.39 -5.38 8.17
CA LYS A 10 19.71 -5.59 7.51
C LYS A 10 19.62 -6.47 6.26
N ASN A 11 18.55 -7.25 6.11
CA ASN A 11 18.32 -8.11 4.95
C ASN A 11 17.54 -7.41 3.81
N TRP A 12 17.15 -6.15 3.98
CA TRP A 12 16.40 -5.38 3.00
C TRP A 12 17.35 -4.81 1.95
N LYS A 13 17.48 -5.51 0.81
CA LYS A 13 18.21 -4.97 -0.34
C LYS A 13 17.40 -3.83 -0.97
N LEU A 14 17.78 -2.58 -0.72
CA LEU A 14 17.58 -1.53 -1.72
C LEU A 14 18.24 -2.01 -3.01
N ILE A 15 17.46 -2.23 -4.07
CA ILE A 15 17.98 -2.68 -5.36
C ILE A 15 18.56 -1.48 -6.11
N TYR A 16 19.51 -0.80 -5.48
CA TYR A 16 20.59 -0.13 -6.18
C TYR A 16 21.83 -0.96 -5.86
N ARG A 17 22.37 -1.61 -6.89
CA ARG A 17 23.60 -2.40 -6.79
C ARG A 17 24.74 -1.40 -6.58
N ARG A 18 24.96 -0.96 -5.33
CA ARG A 18 26.11 -0.13 -4.96
C ARG A 18 27.37 -0.94 -5.24
N LYS A 19 28.21 -0.45 -6.17
CA LYS A 19 29.53 -1.06 -6.46
C LYS A 19 30.56 -0.70 -5.38
N GLU A 20 30.34 0.38 -4.64
CA GLU A 20 31.20 0.82 -3.54
C GLU A 20 30.34 1.41 -2.42
N ASP A 21 30.58 0.98 -1.18
CA ASP A 21 30.01 1.58 0.03
C ASP A 21 30.72 2.92 0.30
N ARG A 22 30.23 4.00 -0.30
CA ARG A 22 30.58 5.35 0.16
C ARG A 22 29.64 5.71 1.31
N ARG A 23 30.21 5.88 2.50
CA ARG A 23 29.49 6.19 3.76
C ARG A 23 28.78 7.56 3.73
N ASP A 24 29.06 8.36 2.70
CA ASP A 24 28.71 9.78 2.64
C ASP A 24 27.43 10.03 1.80
N GLU A 25 26.87 8.99 1.17
CA GLU A 25 25.62 9.04 0.39
C GLU A 25 24.46 8.33 1.12
N ILE A 26 24.32 8.60 2.42
CA ILE A 26 23.20 8.11 3.21
C ILE A 26 22.07 9.13 3.11
N LEU A 27 20.88 8.64 2.72
CA LEU A 27 19.60 9.30 2.89
C LEU A 27 19.56 10.04 4.23
N ASP A 28 19.59 11.37 4.17
CA ASP A 28 19.49 12.25 5.31
C ASP A 28 18.05 12.22 5.84
N PHE A 29 17.75 11.18 6.62
CA PHE A 29 16.70 11.25 7.61
C PHE A 29 17.39 11.71 8.88
N ALA A 30 17.31 13.00 9.17
CA ALA A 30 17.59 13.54 10.50
C ALA A 30 16.57 12.97 11.49
N MET A 31 16.73 11.71 11.86
CA MET A 31 16.10 11.11 13.02
C MET A 31 17.23 10.44 13.78
N GLU A 32 17.66 11.09 14.86
CA GLU A 32 18.79 10.70 15.71
C GLU A 32 18.60 9.32 16.40
N ASP A 33 17.44 8.70 16.21
CA ASP A 33 17.02 7.47 16.89
C ASP A 33 16.92 6.30 15.90
N VAL A 34 17.86 5.36 16.03
CA VAL A 34 17.97 4.11 15.25
C VAL A 34 16.72 3.24 15.39
N ASP A 35 16.06 3.28 16.56
CA ASP A 35 14.85 2.49 16.84
C ASP A 35 13.63 3.09 16.15
N LYS A 36 13.49 4.43 16.13
CA LYS A 36 12.47 5.13 15.33
C LYS A 36 12.68 4.91 13.84
N ARG A 37 13.93 4.95 13.37
CA ARG A 37 14.30 4.67 11.97
C ARG A 37 13.90 3.24 11.57
N ALA A 38 14.15 2.26 12.43
CA ALA A 38 13.74 0.88 12.18
C ALA A 38 12.22 0.67 12.22
N LEU A 39 11.50 1.36 13.10
CA LEU A 39 10.04 1.36 13.14
C LEU A 39 9.41 1.97 11.88
N PHE A 40 10.04 3.02 11.36
CA PHE A 40 9.65 3.73 10.14
C PHE A 40 9.98 2.96 8.86
N LEU A 41 11.02 2.14 8.94
CA LEU A 41 11.42 1.24 7.88
C LEU A 41 10.67 -0.10 7.96
N ALA A 42 10.13 -0.48 9.13
CA ALA A 42 9.35 -1.69 9.31
C ALA A 42 8.14 -1.78 8.37
N MET A 43 7.69 -3.02 8.16
CA MET A 43 6.54 -3.37 7.34
C MET A 43 5.35 -2.47 7.69
N PHE A 44 4.66 -2.02 6.66
CA PHE A 44 3.32 -1.46 6.68
C PHE A 44 3.17 0.06 6.73
N ASN A 45 4.24 0.86 6.84
CA ASN A 45 4.09 2.32 6.79
C ASN A 45 5.11 3.02 5.89
N ARG A 46 4.68 4.12 5.28
CA ARG A 46 5.45 4.94 4.32
C ARG A 46 6.06 4.14 3.16
N THR A 47 5.22 3.39 2.44
CA THR A 47 5.65 2.64 1.24
C THR A 47 6.31 3.55 0.21
N LEU A 48 5.83 4.80 0.06
CA LEU A 48 6.48 5.84 -0.72
C LEU A 48 7.61 6.50 0.09
N VAL A 49 8.74 6.75 -0.56
CA VAL A 49 9.93 7.38 0.02
C VAL A 49 10.45 8.43 -0.95
N ARG A 50 10.61 9.67 -0.46
CA ARG A 50 11.23 10.76 -1.20
C ARG A 50 12.75 10.68 -1.05
N MET A 51 13.48 10.78 -2.15
CA MET A 51 14.93 10.68 -2.22
C MET A 51 15.50 11.71 -3.20
N ARG A 52 16.82 11.84 -3.25
CA ARG A 52 17.54 12.49 -4.35
C ARG A 52 18.31 11.45 -5.14
N ALA A 53 18.33 11.58 -6.47
CA ALA A 53 19.22 10.80 -7.32
C ALA A 53 20.67 11.29 -7.17
N LEU A 54 21.61 10.57 -7.80
CA LEU A 54 23.05 10.90 -7.73
C LEU A 54 23.37 12.30 -8.30
N ASP A 55 22.54 12.81 -9.20
CA ASP A 55 22.65 14.16 -9.77
C ASP A 55 21.96 15.24 -8.93
N GLY A 56 21.41 14.89 -7.76
CA GLY A 56 20.68 15.79 -6.87
C GLY A 56 19.21 16.01 -7.22
N SER A 57 18.72 15.48 -8.35
CA SER A 57 17.32 15.59 -8.76
C SER A 57 16.39 14.86 -7.77
N PRO A 58 15.19 15.39 -7.49
CA PRO A 58 14.23 14.71 -6.62
C PRO A 58 13.70 13.44 -7.29
N LEU A 59 13.56 12.37 -6.51
CA LEU A 59 13.02 11.09 -6.92
C LEU A 59 12.06 10.58 -5.85
N THR A 60 10.89 10.07 -6.25
CA THR A 60 10.08 9.22 -5.38
C THR A 60 10.33 7.77 -5.71
N VAL A 61 10.67 6.97 -4.70
CA VAL A 61 10.80 5.52 -4.80
C VAL A 61 9.78 4.85 -3.89
N PHE A 62 9.64 3.53 -4.01
CA PHE A 62 8.79 2.76 -3.11
C PHE A 62 9.50 1.53 -2.55
N LYS A 63 9.12 1.17 -1.32
CA LYS A 63 9.61 -0.02 -0.62
C LYS A 63 8.87 -1.25 -1.12
N ARG A 64 9.62 -2.31 -1.43
CA ARG A 64 9.09 -3.66 -1.62
C ARG A 64 9.48 -4.52 -0.42
N TYR A 65 8.53 -5.26 0.12
CA TYR A 65 8.78 -6.22 1.17
C TYR A 65 9.18 -7.57 0.59
N ARG A 66 10.31 -8.07 1.10
CA ARG A 66 10.86 -9.39 0.82
C ARG A 66 11.09 -10.22 2.10
N GLY A 67 11.04 -9.59 3.27
CA GLY A 67 11.46 -10.20 4.53
C GLY A 67 12.93 -10.65 4.51
N ALA A 68 13.29 -11.52 5.46
CA ALA A 68 14.64 -12.09 5.56
C ALA A 68 14.90 -13.26 4.57
N TRP A 69 13.93 -13.59 3.71
CA TRP A 69 13.96 -14.79 2.89
C TRP A 69 14.32 -14.50 1.42
N ALA A 70 14.71 -15.54 0.69
CA ALA A 70 14.73 -15.46 -0.77
C ALA A 70 13.29 -15.33 -1.27
N ALA A 71 13.06 -14.49 -2.28
CA ALA A 71 11.73 -14.33 -2.89
C ALA A 71 11.42 -15.56 -3.77
N ASP A 72 11.19 -16.70 -3.13
CA ASP A 72 10.76 -17.95 -3.76
C ASP A 72 9.46 -18.43 -3.12
N GLU A 73 8.80 -19.38 -3.78
CA GLU A 73 7.46 -19.79 -3.38
C GLU A 73 7.37 -20.17 -1.89
N SER A 74 8.42 -20.81 -1.34
CA SER A 74 8.44 -21.26 0.06
C SER A 74 8.46 -20.12 1.08
N SER A 75 8.76 -18.89 0.65
CA SER A 75 8.77 -17.70 1.49
C SER A 75 7.44 -16.95 1.50
N PHE A 76 6.57 -17.16 0.51
CA PHE A 76 5.35 -16.37 0.36
C PHE A 76 4.42 -16.54 1.56
N GLY A 77 4.16 -17.78 1.99
CA GLY A 77 3.35 -18.05 3.19
C GLY A 77 3.92 -17.46 4.49
N LYS A 78 5.22 -17.18 4.54
CA LYS A 78 5.86 -16.49 5.68
C LYS A 78 5.75 -14.98 5.56
N GLN A 79 5.84 -14.43 4.35
CA GLN A 79 5.69 -13.01 4.09
C GLN A 79 4.23 -12.55 4.32
N ALA A 80 3.27 -13.32 3.82
CA ALA A 80 1.84 -13.09 3.95
C ALA A 80 1.21 -14.01 5.01
N SER A 81 1.93 -14.26 6.11
CA SER A 81 1.39 -14.99 7.25
C SER A 81 0.23 -14.21 7.88
N ARG A 82 -0.66 -14.92 8.58
CA ARG A 82 -1.77 -14.32 9.32
C ARG A 82 -1.32 -13.18 10.24
N ASP A 83 -0.27 -13.38 11.02
CA ASP A 83 0.28 -12.35 11.92
C ASP A 83 0.74 -11.09 11.16
N ASN A 84 1.34 -11.26 9.98
CA ASN A 84 1.75 -10.12 9.15
C ASN A 84 0.52 -9.40 8.57
N LEU A 85 -0.50 -10.14 8.14
CA LEU A 85 -1.75 -9.54 7.63
C LEU A 85 -2.53 -8.82 8.74
N ASP A 86 -2.62 -9.40 9.93
CA ASP A 86 -3.20 -8.76 11.12
C ASP A 86 -2.41 -7.48 11.48
N GLY A 87 -1.07 -7.56 11.40
CA GLY A 87 -0.21 -6.41 11.60
C GLY A 87 -0.37 -5.31 10.55
N LEU A 88 -0.65 -5.65 9.30
CA LEU A 88 -0.96 -4.73 8.21
C LEU A 88 -2.29 -4.02 8.46
N GLU A 89 -3.34 -4.78 8.79
CA GLU A 89 -4.69 -4.26 9.07
C GLU A 89 -4.70 -3.34 10.28
N ALA A 90 -4.11 -3.78 11.40
CA ALA A 90 -4.07 -2.99 12.64
C ALA A 90 -3.34 -1.66 12.48
N ARG A 91 -2.39 -1.57 11.53
CA ARG A 91 -1.64 -0.35 11.23
C ARG A 91 -2.29 0.50 10.13
N GLN A 92 -3.37 0.03 9.53
CA GLN A 92 -3.99 0.63 8.35
C GLN A 92 -2.95 0.93 7.26
N GLY A 93 -2.04 -0.03 7.08
CA GLY A 93 -0.81 0.17 6.35
C GLY A 93 -0.89 -0.17 4.87
N ALA A 94 0.27 -0.09 4.20
CA ALA A 94 0.43 -0.56 2.83
C ALA A 94 1.72 -1.36 2.65
N VAL A 95 1.73 -2.31 1.72
CA VAL A 95 2.92 -3.10 1.39
C VAL A 95 2.89 -3.56 -0.07
N VAL A 96 4.06 -3.58 -0.72
CA VAL A 96 4.26 -4.26 -2.00
C VAL A 96 5.05 -5.54 -1.75
N LEU A 97 4.43 -6.70 -1.91
CA LEU A 97 5.11 -7.99 -1.78
C LEU A 97 5.82 -8.35 -3.09
N TYR A 98 7.08 -8.79 -2.99
CA TYR A 98 7.84 -9.26 -4.15
C TYR A 98 8.12 -10.75 -4.07
N GLN A 99 7.71 -11.47 -5.11
CA GLN A 99 7.73 -12.93 -5.11
C GLN A 99 8.06 -13.51 -6.49
N HIS A 100 8.89 -14.55 -6.54
CA HIS A 100 8.99 -15.43 -7.71
C HIS A 100 8.22 -16.72 -7.46
N PHE A 101 7.25 -17.01 -8.32
CA PHE A 101 6.59 -18.32 -8.39
C PHE A 101 7.11 -19.08 -9.61
N GLY A 102 7.24 -20.41 -9.51
CA GLY A 102 7.57 -21.26 -10.66
C GLY A 102 9.04 -21.29 -11.12
N VAL A 103 9.91 -20.44 -10.58
CA VAL A 103 11.34 -20.40 -10.97
C VAL A 103 12.13 -21.46 -10.22
N THR A 104 12.26 -21.31 -8.91
CA THR A 104 12.96 -22.23 -8.02
C THR A 104 12.26 -22.31 -6.68
N ARG A 105 12.37 -23.47 -6.02
CA ARG A 105 11.96 -23.70 -4.64
C ARG A 105 13.16 -24.13 -3.80
N ARG A 106 13.14 -23.80 -2.52
CA ARG A 106 14.12 -24.30 -1.56
C ARG A 106 13.69 -25.68 -1.06
N THR A 107 14.61 -26.64 -1.02
CA THR A 107 14.31 -27.98 -0.48
C THR A 107 14.75 -28.11 0.98
N ALA A 108 14.40 -29.21 1.65
CA ALA A 108 14.67 -29.42 3.07
C ALA A 108 16.17 -29.33 3.42
N ASP A 109 17.04 -29.73 2.49
CA ASP A 109 18.51 -29.61 2.62
C ASP A 109 19.04 -28.18 2.38
N GLY A 110 18.16 -27.22 2.09
CA GLY A 110 18.51 -25.83 1.81
C GLY A 110 18.92 -25.53 0.36
N SER A 111 19.07 -26.54 -0.50
CA SER A 111 19.37 -26.40 -1.93
C SER A 111 18.20 -25.77 -2.71
N LYS A 112 18.51 -25.15 -3.85
CA LYS A 112 17.51 -24.62 -4.78
C LYS A 112 17.29 -25.61 -5.91
N LYS A 113 16.04 -25.98 -6.17
CA LYS A 113 15.65 -26.79 -7.33
C LYS A 113 14.59 -26.08 -8.14
N ARG A 114 14.44 -26.42 -9.42
CA ARG A 114 13.33 -25.95 -10.24
C ARG A 114 12.01 -26.26 -9.55
N SER A 115 11.08 -25.30 -9.56
CA SER A 115 9.73 -25.55 -9.07
C SER A 115 9.03 -26.54 -10.00
N LEU A 116 8.41 -27.56 -9.42
CA LEU A 116 7.57 -28.54 -10.13
C LEU A 116 6.13 -28.38 -9.69
N HIS A 117 5.17 -28.84 -10.51
CA HIS A 117 3.77 -28.84 -10.11
C HIS A 117 3.52 -29.81 -8.94
N PRO A 118 2.66 -29.46 -7.95
CA PRO A 118 2.05 -28.14 -7.75
C PRO A 118 3.10 -27.09 -7.35
N VAL A 119 3.05 -25.92 -7.99
CA VAL A 119 4.05 -24.86 -7.79
C VAL A 119 3.97 -24.30 -6.37
N LEU A 120 2.75 -24.13 -5.84
CA LEU A 120 2.49 -23.59 -4.51
C LEU A 120 2.37 -24.73 -3.49
N GLY A 121 3.11 -24.63 -2.39
CA GLY A 121 2.93 -25.45 -1.19
C GLY A 121 1.78 -24.96 -0.32
N GLU A 122 1.42 -25.77 0.67
CA GLU A 122 0.24 -25.57 1.52
C GLU A 122 0.23 -24.22 2.24
N LEU A 123 1.37 -23.78 2.78
CA LEU A 123 1.47 -22.49 3.48
C LEU A 123 1.20 -21.31 2.53
N SER A 124 1.66 -21.39 1.28
CA SER A 124 1.42 -20.35 0.28
C SER A 124 -0.04 -20.34 -0.18
N VAL A 125 -0.64 -21.53 -0.33
CA VAL A 125 -2.06 -21.67 -0.64
C VAL A 125 -2.92 -21.09 0.49
N GLN A 126 -2.58 -21.38 1.75
CA GLN A 126 -3.30 -20.83 2.90
C GLN A 126 -3.18 -19.30 2.95
N ALA A 127 -1.99 -18.74 2.75
CA ALA A 127 -1.81 -17.29 2.70
C ALA A 127 -2.65 -16.62 1.59
N TRP A 128 -2.75 -17.24 0.41
CA TRP A 128 -3.63 -16.74 -0.65
C TRP A 128 -5.12 -16.80 -0.27
N ARG A 129 -5.55 -17.86 0.42
CA ARG A 129 -6.93 -17.97 0.92
C ARG A 129 -7.23 -16.90 1.97
N ASP A 130 -6.32 -16.66 2.90
CA ASP A 130 -6.46 -15.62 3.92
C ASP A 130 -6.55 -14.22 3.28
N ILE A 131 -5.71 -13.93 2.29
CA ILE A 131 -5.78 -12.68 1.51
C ILE A 131 -7.14 -12.56 0.80
N ALA A 132 -7.59 -13.63 0.14
CA ALA A 132 -8.85 -13.62 -0.59
C ALA A 132 -10.05 -13.38 0.34
N GLU A 133 -10.09 -14.02 1.51
CA GLU A 133 -11.13 -13.82 2.51
C GLU A 133 -11.15 -12.38 3.04
N ARG A 134 -9.99 -11.83 3.42
CA ARG A 134 -9.87 -10.45 3.92
C ARG A 134 -10.23 -9.42 2.85
N HIS A 135 -9.82 -9.66 1.61
CA HIS A 135 -10.22 -8.82 0.48
C HIS A 135 -11.73 -8.88 0.23
N ALA A 136 -12.35 -10.06 0.32
CA ALA A 136 -13.80 -10.21 0.16
C ALA A 136 -14.58 -9.48 1.26
N LYS A 137 -14.06 -9.44 2.49
CA LYS A 137 -14.62 -8.69 3.62
C LYS A 137 -14.35 -7.18 3.57
N GLY A 138 -13.45 -6.72 2.69
CA GLY A 138 -13.04 -5.32 2.59
C GLY A 138 -11.95 -4.89 3.58
N ASN A 139 -11.36 -5.82 4.33
CA ASN A 139 -10.28 -5.53 5.28
C ASN A 139 -8.94 -5.28 4.59
N LEU A 140 -8.72 -5.89 3.42
CA LEU A 140 -7.51 -5.70 2.62
C LEU A 140 -7.87 -5.18 1.24
N PHE A 141 -7.19 -4.11 0.82
CA PHE A 141 -7.21 -3.67 -0.56
C PHE A 141 -6.07 -4.33 -1.35
N LEU A 142 -6.41 -5.33 -2.16
CA LEU A 142 -5.45 -6.01 -3.05
C LEU A 142 -5.51 -5.37 -4.43
N THR A 143 -4.38 -4.86 -4.91
CA THR A 143 -4.32 -4.12 -6.17
C THR A 143 -2.97 -4.26 -6.88
N THR A 144 -2.84 -3.66 -8.06
CA THR A 144 -1.57 -3.54 -8.77
C THR A 144 -0.66 -2.54 -8.06
N THR A 145 0.66 -2.69 -8.23
CA THR A 145 1.63 -1.74 -7.66
C THR A 145 1.34 -0.30 -8.10
N GLY A 146 1.07 -0.06 -9.39
CA GLY A 146 0.77 1.29 -9.89
C GLY A 146 -0.42 1.93 -9.16
N ARG A 147 -1.56 1.22 -9.11
CA ARG A 147 -2.77 1.72 -8.44
C ARG A 147 -2.58 1.93 -6.94
N LEU A 148 -1.76 1.10 -6.27
CA LEU A 148 -1.39 1.33 -4.87
C LEU A 148 -0.57 2.61 -4.70
N LEU A 149 0.46 2.81 -5.54
CA LEU A 149 1.34 3.99 -5.44
C LEU A 149 0.57 5.28 -5.74
N ASP A 150 -0.33 5.24 -6.72
CA ASP A 150 -1.22 6.37 -7.03
C ASP A 150 -2.13 6.68 -5.84
N TYR A 151 -2.76 5.67 -5.23
CA TYR A 151 -3.60 5.83 -4.05
C TYR A 151 -2.82 6.43 -2.87
N LEU A 152 -1.60 5.94 -2.61
CA LEU A 152 -0.77 6.46 -1.51
C LEU A 152 -0.33 7.90 -1.74
N ASN A 153 0.05 8.25 -2.98
CA ASN A 153 0.43 9.62 -3.32
C ASN A 153 -0.77 10.56 -3.25
N LEU A 154 -1.95 10.09 -3.67
CA LEU A 154 -3.20 10.81 -3.52
C LEU A 154 -3.54 11.02 -2.04
N ALA A 155 -3.51 9.98 -1.21
CA ALA A 155 -3.80 10.08 0.22
C ALA A 155 -2.85 11.03 0.96
N GLU A 156 -1.57 11.12 0.55
CA GLU A 156 -0.59 12.06 1.12
C GLU A 156 -0.84 13.51 0.71
N LYS A 157 -1.33 13.74 -0.50
CA LYS A 157 -1.42 15.09 -1.12
C LYS A 157 -2.85 15.62 -1.26
N LEU A 158 -3.86 14.81 -0.97
CA LEU A 158 -5.25 15.21 -1.11
C LEU A 158 -5.52 16.32 -0.10
N ASP A 159 -5.78 17.49 -0.65
CA ASP A 159 -6.22 18.66 0.10
C ASP A 159 -7.69 18.94 -0.25
N PHE A 160 -8.42 19.47 0.72
CA PHE A 160 -9.84 19.75 0.55
C PHE A 160 -10.31 20.86 1.49
N THR A 161 -11.34 21.57 1.07
CA THR A 161 -12.06 22.54 1.91
C THR A 161 -13.43 22.01 2.27
N VAL A 162 -13.97 22.46 3.40
CA VAL A 162 -15.32 22.12 3.84
C VAL A 162 -16.08 23.41 4.12
N ASP A 163 -17.15 23.63 3.36
CA ASP A 163 -18.14 24.67 3.64
C ASP A 163 -19.36 24.04 4.32
N LYS A 164 -19.77 24.58 5.46
CA LYS A 164 -20.83 23.98 6.30
C LYS A 164 -21.99 24.94 6.45
N SER A 165 -23.18 24.50 6.05
CA SER A 165 -24.45 25.12 6.41
C SER A 165 -25.31 24.15 7.24
N SER A 166 -26.45 24.62 7.71
CA SER A 166 -27.45 23.80 8.40
C SER A 166 -28.12 22.77 7.47
N GLU A 167 -28.16 23.04 6.17
CA GLU A 167 -28.85 22.21 5.19
C GLU A 167 -27.90 21.28 4.43
N ARG A 168 -26.63 21.68 4.29
CA ARG A 168 -25.67 20.97 3.45
C ARG A 168 -24.23 21.28 3.87
N TRP A 169 -23.38 20.25 3.84
CA TRP A 169 -21.93 20.42 3.85
C TRP A 169 -21.36 20.13 2.46
N THR A 170 -20.54 21.02 1.96
CA THR A 170 -19.86 20.88 0.67
C THR A 170 -18.37 20.67 0.90
N ILE A 171 -17.85 19.52 0.46
CA ILE A 171 -16.43 19.19 0.51
C ILE A 171 -15.86 19.37 -0.88
N THR A 172 -14.92 20.29 -1.07
CA THR A 172 -14.30 20.56 -2.38
C THR A 172 -12.87 20.06 -2.39
N LEU A 173 -12.56 19.12 -3.29
CA LEU A 173 -11.21 18.57 -3.45
C LEU A 173 -10.33 19.53 -4.26
N SER A 174 -9.12 19.80 -3.77
CA SER A 174 -8.12 20.58 -4.49
C SER A 174 -7.67 19.87 -5.78
N SER A 175 -7.17 20.64 -6.76
CA SER A 175 -6.71 20.07 -8.03
C SER A 175 -5.59 19.07 -7.82
N LEU A 176 -5.81 17.86 -8.33
CA LEU A 176 -4.83 16.78 -8.32
C LEU A 176 -3.75 16.96 -9.40
N GLU A 177 -3.91 17.95 -10.29
CA GLU A 177 -3.04 18.22 -11.45
C GLU A 177 -1.60 18.59 -11.04
N ASN A 178 -1.39 19.06 -9.79
CA ASN A 178 -0.07 19.41 -9.26
C ASN A 178 0.69 18.23 -8.62
N SER A 179 0.15 17.02 -8.60
CA SER A 179 0.79 15.86 -7.93
C SER A 179 1.85 15.12 -8.77
N ALA A 180 2.24 15.71 -9.92
CA ALA A 180 2.95 15.16 -11.08
C ALA A 180 4.42 14.68 -10.87
N GLU A 181 4.72 13.94 -9.80
CA GLU A 181 5.97 13.17 -9.75
C GLU A 181 5.85 11.79 -10.43
N TRP A 182 4.61 11.34 -10.72
CA TRP A 182 4.33 10.10 -11.43
C TRP A 182 3.51 10.44 -12.68
N SER A 183 3.81 9.79 -13.81
CA SER A 183 3.19 10.05 -15.12
C SER A 183 1.73 9.60 -15.23
N LEU A 184 0.99 9.53 -14.12
CA LEU A 184 -0.39 9.09 -14.10
C LEU A 184 -1.22 10.28 -13.66
N ARG A 185 -1.87 10.92 -14.64
CA ARG A 185 -2.84 11.97 -14.37
C ARG A 185 -3.88 11.38 -13.43
N PRO A 186 -4.11 12.00 -12.27
CA PRO A 186 -5.12 11.51 -11.36
C PRO A 186 -6.45 11.35 -12.08
N SER A 187 -6.99 10.14 -12.09
CA SER A 187 -8.32 9.87 -12.61
C SER A 187 -9.30 9.81 -11.44
N GLU A 188 -10.59 10.03 -11.71
CA GLU A 188 -11.65 9.85 -10.71
C GLU A 188 -11.65 8.43 -10.11
N GLU A 189 -11.07 7.45 -10.80
CA GLU A 189 -10.93 6.09 -10.29
C GLU A 189 -9.94 5.98 -9.14
N LEU A 190 -9.06 6.96 -8.93
CA LEU A 190 -8.17 7.02 -7.77
C LEU A 190 -8.90 7.46 -6.50
N LEU A 191 -10.05 8.12 -6.61
CA LEU A 191 -10.91 8.44 -5.48
C LEU A 191 -11.63 7.20 -4.93
N ASN A 192 -11.60 6.08 -5.66
CA ASN A 192 -12.01 4.78 -5.12
C ASN A 192 -11.22 4.51 -3.85
N GLY A 193 -11.93 4.27 -2.74
CA GLY A 193 -11.28 3.96 -1.47
C GLY A 193 -10.87 5.13 -0.59
N ILE A 194 -11.20 6.36 -1.00
CA ILE A 194 -11.15 7.51 -0.10
C ILE A 194 -12.51 7.64 0.57
N SER A 195 -12.49 7.84 1.88
CA SER A 195 -13.68 8.02 2.71
C SER A 195 -13.55 9.27 3.56
N PHE A 196 -14.65 10.01 3.68
CA PHE A 196 -14.78 11.12 4.61
C PHE A 196 -15.66 10.66 5.78
N THR A 197 -15.12 10.72 7.00
CA THR A 197 -15.90 10.43 8.20
C THR A 197 -16.66 11.69 8.63
N VAL A 198 -17.98 11.61 8.67
CA VAL A 198 -18.88 12.70 9.07
C VAL A 198 -19.74 12.27 10.26
N PRO A 199 -20.24 13.20 11.09
CA PRO A 199 -21.26 12.86 12.10
C PRO A 199 -22.47 12.16 11.50
N GLU A 200 -23.08 11.24 12.27
CA GLU A 200 -24.32 10.56 11.88
C GLU A 200 -25.45 11.56 11.59
N ASP A 201 -25.55 12.62 12.39
CA ASP A 201 -26.52 13.71 12.27
C ASP A 201 -26.11 14.80 11.26
N ALA A 202 -25.00 14.64 10.55
CA ALA A 202 -24.59 15.61 9.53
C ALA A 202 -25.67 15.71 8.43
N PRO A 203 -25.92 16.92 7.89
CA PRO A 203 -26.94 17.14 6.87
C PRO A 203 -26.52 16.51 5.52
N GLU A 204 -27.09 16.98 4.40
CA GLU A 204 -26.66 16.51 3.08
C GLU A 204 -25.16 16.76 2.89
N ILE A 205 -24.42 15.76 2.39
CA ILE A 205 -22.99 15.88 2.10
C ILE A 205 -22.82 15.84 0.58
N VAL A 206 -22.24 16.91 0.02
CA VAL A 206 -21.89 17.00 -1.39
C VAL A 206 -20.38 17.07 -1.50
N ILE A 207 -19.78 16.22 -2.34
CA ILE A 207 -18.34 16.22 -2.58
C ILE A 207 -18.09 16.62 -4.03
N LEU A 208 -17.27 17.66 -4.21
CA LEU A 208 -16.93 18.25 -5.49
C LEU A 208 -15.48 17.96 -5.84
N ASP A 209 -15.20 17.62 -7.10
CA ASP A 209 -13.83 17.64 -7.60
C ASP A 209 -13.32 19.09 -7.79
N SER A 210 -12.07 19.22 -8.19
CA SER A 210 -11.43 20.53 -8.41
C SER A 210 -12.02 21.34 -9.56
N ARG A 211 -12.95 20.77 -10.33
CA ARG A 211 -13.69 21.41 -11.42
C ARG A 211 -15.13 21.71 -11.02
N GLY A 212 -15.49 21.48 -9.75
CA GLY A 212 -16.84 21.69 -9.24
C GLY A 212 -17.85 20.60 -9.63
N ARG A 213 -17.38 19.45 -10.16
CA ARG A 213 -18.27 18.33 -10.51
C ARG A 213 -18.59 17.51 -9.27
N ILE A 214 -19.87 17.20 -9.08
CA ILE A 214 -20.34 16.34 -7.99
C ILE A 214 -19.81 14.92 -8.20
N LEU A 215 -19.19 14.37 -7.17
CA LEU A 215 -18.72 13.01 -7.12
C LEU A 215 -19.81 12.11 -6.54
N ASP A 216 -20.08 11.01 -7.24
CA ASP A 216 -21.03 9.99 -6.82
C ASP A 216 -20.41 9.09 -5.76
N LEU A 217 -20.76 9.37 -4.50
CA LEU A 217 -20.25 8.72 -3.29
C LEU A 217 -21.42 8.22 -2.42
N GLU A 218 -21.23 7.07 -1.80
CA GLU A 218 -22.21 6.48 -0.90
C GLU A 218 -21.97 6.96 0.53
N ARG A 219 -23.05 7.15 1.31
CA ARG A 219 -22.98 7.39 2.76
C ARG A 219 -23.52 6.17 3.50
N ARG A 220 -22.73 5.61 4.42
CA ARG A 220 -23.14 4.51 5.30
C ARG A 220 -22.63 4.71 6.72
N ALA A 221 -23.22 4.04 7.71
CA ALA A 221 -22.67 3.99 9.06
C ALA A 221 -21.23 3.46 9.04
N ASP A 222 -20.34 4.13 9.77
CA ASP A 222 -18.94 3.74 9.86
C ASP A 222 -18.78 2.67 10.96
N PRO A 223 -18.47 1.40 10.61
CA PRO A 223 -18.36 0.34 11.60
C PRO A 223 -17.15 0.51 12.53
N VAL A 224 -16.18 1.35 12.16
CA VAL A 224 -14.98 1.64 12.95
C VAL A 224 -15.21 2.82 13.91
N HIS A 225 -16.14 3.72 13.56
CA HIS A 225 -16.41 4.94 14.34
C HIS A 225 -17.91 5.06 14.67
N PRO A 226 -18.38 4.46 15.79
CA PRO A 226 -19.78 4.55 16.21
C PRO A 226 -20.27 6.01 16.31
N GLY A 227 -21.49 6.28 15.84
CA GLY A 227 -22.06 7.64 15.76
C GLY A 227 -21.50 8.50 14.62
N LYS A 228 -20.75 7.90 13.70
CA LYS A 228 -20.27 8.52 12.46
C LYS A 228 -20.73 7.75 11.24
N HIS A 229 -20.84 8.44 10.13
CA HIS A 229 -21.00 7.86 8.80
C HIS A 229 -19.72 8.03 8.00
N ALA A 230 -19.42 7.08 7.13
CA ALA A 230 -18.42 7.21 6.08
C ALA A 230 -19.10 7.62 4.78
N VAL A 231 -18.59 8.66 4.11
CA VAL A 231 -18.96 9.06 2.74
C VAL A 231 -17.83 8.65 1.81
N TYR A 232 -18.04 7.68 0.94
CA TYR A 232 -16.96 7.03 0.21
C TYR A 232 -17.40 6.46 -1.13
N ARG A 233 -16.41 6.16 -1.99
CA ARG A 233 -16.62 5.33 -3.19
C ARG A 233 -16.07 3.95 -2.92
N GLN A 234 -16.90 2.91 -3.09
CA GLN A 234 -16.42 1.55 -2.93
C GLN A 234 -15.32 1.26 -3.96
N TRP A 235 -14.30 0.52 -3.53
CA TRP A 235 -13.26 0.04 -4.42
C TRP A 235 -13.84 -0.82 -5.55
N ARG A 236 -13.58 -0.43 -6.79
CA ARG A 236 -13.76 -1.35 -7.93
C ARG A 236 -12.75 -2.48 -7.81
N LYS A 237 -13.27 -3.71 -7.72
CA LYS A 237 -12.46 -4.94 -7.73
C LYS A 237 -11.68 -5.00 -9.04
N LEU A 238 -10.43 -5.50 -8.97
CA LEU A 238 -9.72 -5.85 -10.18
C LEU A 238 -10.37 -7.10 -10.77
N GLU A 239 -10.79 -6.99 -12.02
CA GLU A 239 -11.27 -8.15 -12.78
C GLU A 239 -10.09 -8.75 -13.55
N TRP A 240 -9.93 -10.06 -13.42
CA TRP A 240 -9.03 -10.78 -14.29
C TRP A 240 -9.67 -10.88 -15.67
N ILE A 241 -9.09 -10.22 -16.66
CA ILE A 241 -9.46 -10.40 -18.06
C ILE A 241 -8.57 -11.52 -18.60
N PRO A 242 -9.08 -12.75 -18.79
CA PRO A 242 -8.28 -13.81 -19.36
C PRO A 242 -7.81 -13.39 -20.76
N PRO A 243 -6.58 -13.77 -21.17
CA PRO A 243 -6.14 -13.53 -22.53
C PRO A 243 -7.18 -14.15 -23.47
N THR A 244 -7.74 -13.34 -24.36
CA THR A 244 -8.57 -13.84 -25.45
C THR A 244 -7.69 -14.78 -26.27
N SER A 245 -8.11 -16.03 -26.41
CA SER A 245 -7.44 -16.99 -27.28
C SER A 245 -7.37 -16.41 -28.69
N SER A 246 -6.18 -15.93 -29.06
CA SER A 246 -5.81 -15.47 -30.40
C SER A 246 -5.46 -16.65 -31.29
#